data_AF-A0A9E1J766-F1
#
_entry.id   AF-A0A9E1J766-F1
#
_cell.length_a   1.000
_cell.length_b   1.000
_cell.length_c   1.000
_cell.angle_alpha   90.00
_cell.angle_beta   90.00
_cell.angle_gamma   90.00
#
_symmetry.space_group_name_H-M   'P 1'
#
loop_
_entity.id
_entity.type
_entity.pdbx_description
1 polymer ?
#
loop_
_entity_poly.entity_id
_entity_poly.type
_entity_poly.pdbx_seq_one_letter_code
_entity_poly.pdbx_strand_id
1 'polypeptide(L)'
;PPPLEQLSPPRRLSRPEDCVACEIHDDSCDGIYPRGSIILLRRCDKLQSPMKPGDRVVVRHFVETFDDGRVMEILLGHLDRTITGDLVLLTRSSNRQLPGAVTIRRAIAPDNSLRDSQVRFGHFADTGFKDFKTEPGDQAEIMGVVAMAIQPDIAV
;
A
#
# COMPACT_ATOMS: atom_id res chain seq x y z
N PRO A 1 19.75 32.90 22.69
CA PRO A 1 19.14 31.88 21.80
C PRO A 1 17.61 31.90 21.95
N PRO A 2 16.83 32.07 20.86
CA PRO A 2 15.39 31.84 20.94
C PRO A 2 15.13 30.34 21.28
N PRO A 3 13.97 30.01 21.87
CA PRO A 3 13.66 28.62 22.23
C PRO A 3 13.65 27.77 20.97
N LEU A 4 14.24 26.58 21.06
CA LEU A 4 14.04 25.52 20.06
C LEU A 4 12.53 25.43 19.78
N GLU A 5 12.14 25.65 18.52
CA GLU A 5 10.77 25.45 18.07
C GLU A 5 10.30 24.12 18.62
N GLN A 6 9.24 24.18 19.41
CA GLN A 6 8.68 23.02 20.07
C GLN A 6 8.06 22.16 18.97
N LEU A 7 8.87 21.30 18.37
CA LEU A 7 8.42 20.24 17.48
C LEU A 7 7.30 19.54 18.23
N SER A 8 6.08 19.64 17.69
CA SER A 8 4.96 18.89 18.22
C SER A 8 5.42 17.45 18.36
N PRO A 9 5.37 16.83 19.57
CA PRO A 9 5.90 15.49 19.74
C PRO A 9 5.22 14.61 18.69
N PRO A 10 5.99 13.86 17.87
CA PRO A 10 5.41 13.05 16.82
C PRO A 10 4.30 12.20 17.46
N ARG A 11 3.12 12.16 16.82
CA ARG A 11 1.99 11.35 17.28
C ARG A 11 2.55 10.00 17.72
N ARG A 12 2.35 9.62 18.99
CA ARG A 12 2.98 8.39 19.50
C ARG A 12 2.55 7.20 18.63
N LEU A 13 3.52 6.54 18.00
CA LEU A 13 3.28 5.31 17.28
C LEU A 13 2.95 4.22 18.30
N SER A 14 1.75 3.65 18.22
CA SER A 14 1.40 2.47 19.02
C SER A 14 2.20 1.26 18.54
N ARG A 15 2.76 0.45 19.42
CA ARG A 15 3.52 -0.77 19.08
C ARG A 15 4.58 -0.56 17.97
N PRO A 16 5.61 0.27 18.20
CA PRO A 16 6.69 0.48 17.22
C PRO A 16 7.44 -0.81 16.85
N GLU A 17 7.46 -1.81 17.73
CA GLU A 17 8.05 -3.14 17.50
C GLU A 17 7.40 -3.94 16.36
N ASP A 18 6.16 -3.57 15.98
CA ASP A 18 5.42 -4.16 14.87
C ASP A 18 5.76 -3.52 13.51
N CYS A 19 6.65 -2.52 13.50
CA CYS A 19 7.00 -1.73 12.33
C CYS A 19 8.46 -1.94 11.88
N VAL A 20 8.69 -1.72 10.59
CA VAL A 20 10.02 -1.61 9.98
C VAL A 20 10.18 -0.21 9.40
N ALA A 21 11.37 0.37 9.53
CA ALA A 21 11.68 1.66 8.92
C ALA A 21 12.19 1.47 7.48
N CYS A 22 11.73 2.29 6.55
CA CYS A 22 12.19 2.32 5.17
C CYS A 22 12.48 3.76 4.76
N GLU A 23 13.60 3.98 4.08
CA GLU A 23 13.94 5.28 3.49
C GLU A 23 13.49 5.32 2.03
N ILE A 24 12.93 6.45 1.61
CA ILE A 24 12.60 6.73 0.21
C ILE A 24 13.81 7.42 -0.41
N HIS A 25 14.55 6.70 -1.26
CA HIS A 25 15.82 7.19 -1.82
C HIS A 25 15.68 7.96 -3.13
N ASP A 26 14.53 7.88 -3.81
CA ASP A 26 14.28 8.46 -5.14
C ASP A 26 12.86 9.07 -5.24
N ASP A 27 12.44 9.40 -6.46
CA ASP A 27 11.15 10.05 -6.75
C ASP A 27 10.04 9.03 -7.08
N SER A 28 10.22 7.75 -6.73
CA SER A 28 9.28 6.66 -7.03
C SER A 28 7.89 6.82 -6.40
N CYS A 29 7.74 7.71 -5.41
CA CYS A 29 6.47 8.04 -4.79
C CYS A 29 6.38 9.52 -4.35
N ASP A 30 7.03 10.42 -5.09
CA ASP A 30 7.11 11.86 -4.81
C ASP A 30 5.74 12.56 -4.66
N GLY A 31 4.68 12.03 -5.29
CA GLY A 31 3.30 12.47 -5.12
C GLY A 31 2.65 12.07 -3.78
N ILE A 32 3.34 11.30 -2.93
CA ILE A 32 2.90 10.87 -1.60
C ILE A 32 3.90 11.32 -0.53
N TYR A 33 5.17 11.03 -0.77
CA TYR A 33 6.29 11.29 0.13
C TYR A 33 7.51 11.72 -0.70
N PRO A 34 8.15 12.85 -0.37
CA PRO A 34 9.35 13.28 -1.08
C PRO A 34 10.53 12.34 -0.78
N ARG A 35 11.51 12.34 -1.69
CA ARG A 35 12.83 11.75 -1.47
C ARG A 35 13.43 12.19 -0.12
N GLY A 36 14.06 11.26 0.58
CA GLY A 36 14.63 11.45 1.92
C GLY A 36 13.63 11.24 3.06
N SER A 37 12.36 10.95 2.75
CA SER A 37 11.39 10.57 3.77
C SER A 37 11.71 9.20 4.35
N ILE A 38 11.52 9.05 5.67
CA ILE A 38 11.53 7.76 6.36
C ILE A 38 10.09 7.37 6.67
N ILE A 39 9.64 6.23 6.18
CA ILE A 39 8.34 5.66 6.52
C ILE A 39 8.49 4.54 7.55
N LEU A 40 7.56 4.47 8.49
CA LEU A 40 7.42 3.34 9.39
C LEU A 40 6.28 2.46 8.88
N LEU A 41 6.66 1.31 8.34
CA LEU A 41 5.77 0.34 7.71
C LEU A 41 5.35 -0.70 8.75
N ARG A 42 4.06 -0.75 9.09
CA ARG A 42 3.49 -1.82 9.91
C ARG A 42 3.20 -3.03 9.05
N ARG A 43 3.76 -4.18 9.43
CA ARG A 43 3.59 -5.42 8.66
C ARG A 43 2.14 -5.89 8.66
N CYS A 44 1.71 -6.53 7.58
CA CYS A 44 0.33 -7.04 7.44
C CYS A 44 -0.10 -7.98 8.58
N ASP A 45 0.80 -8.82 9.09
CA ASP A 45 0.51 -9.76 10.18
C ASP A 45 0.42 -9.09 11.58
N LYS A 46 0.75 -7.80 11.66
CA LYS A 46 0.73 -7.00 12.89
C LYS A 46 -0.26 -5.83 12.84
N LEU A 47 -1.13 -5.79 11.84
CA LEU A 47 -2.14 -4.74 11.71
C LEU A 47 -3.12 -4.79 12.88
N GLN A 48 -3.43 -3.61 13.42
CA GLN A 48 -4.38 -3.43 14.53
C GLN A 48 -5.83 -3.27 14.04
N SER A 49 -6.00 -2.94 12.76
CA SER A 49 -7.27 -2.79 12.08
C SER A 49 -7.17 -3.36 10.67
N PRO A 50 -8.29 -3.80 10.06
CA PRO A 50 -8.33 -4.10 8.64
C PRO A 50 -7.84 -2.92 7.79
N MET A 51 -7.25 -3.21 6.63
CA MET A 51 -6.93 -2.18 5.64
C MET A 51 -8.21 -1.64 5.00
N LYS A 52 -8.18 -0.40 4.53
CA LYS A 52 -9.31 0.25 3.85
C LYS A 52 -8.83 1.01 2.60
N PRO A 53 -9.74 1.34 1.67
CA PRO A 53 -9.43 2.23 0.57
C PRO A 53 -8.82 3.56 1.06
N GLY A 54 -7.79 4.02 0.38
CA GLY A 54 -6.99 5.20 0.73
C GLY A 54 -5.86 4.94 1.71
N ASP A 55 -5.73 3.75 2.31
CA ASP A 55 -4.55 3.42 3.11
C ASP A 55 -3.30 3.45 2.24
N ARG A 56 -2.21 4.01 2.78
CA ARG A 56 -0.91 4.04 2.11
C ARG A 56 -0.20 2.73 2.37
N VAL A 57 0.10 1.99 1.33
CA VAL A 57 0.70 0.65 1.45
C VAL A 57 1.96 0.55 0.61
N VAL A 58 2.85 -0.33 1.06
CA VAL A 58 4.02 -0.75 0.30
C VAL A 58 3.74 -2.15 -0.24
N VAL A 59 3.96 -2.34 -1.53
CA VAL A 59 3.78 -3.63 -2.19
C VAL A 59 5.08 -4.07 -2.84
N ARG A 60 5.28 -5.38 -2.87
CA ARG A 60 6.25 -6.03 -3.72
C ARG A 60 5.54 -6.47 -4.99
N HIS A 61 5.86 -5.85 -6.11
CA HIS A 61 5.32 -6.15 -7.43
C HIS A 61 6.21 -7.16 -8.16
N PHE A 62 5.62 -8.23 -8.68
CA PHE A 62 6.33 -9.28 -9.39
C PHE A 62 6.22 -9.02 -10.91
N VAL A 63 7.30 -8.53 -11.51
CA VAL A 63 7.38 -8.29 -12.96
C VAL A 63 8.09 -9.47 -13.61
N GLU A 64 7.37 -10.25 -14.41
CA GLU A 64 8.00 -11.28 -15.24
C GLU A 64 8.74 -10.62 -16.40
N THR A 65 10.06 -10.79 -16.45
CA THR A 65 10.87 -10.40 -17.61
C THR A 65 11.19 -11.61 -18.46
N PHE A 66 11.26 -11.42 -19.78
CA PHE A 66 11.48 -12.50 -20.74
C PHE A 66 12.87 -13.15 -20.62
N ASP A 67 13.87 -12.44 -20.06
CA ASP A 67 15.27 -12.88 -20.08
C ASP A 67 15.84 -13.31 -18.71
N ASP A 68 15.39 -12.75 -17.57
CA ASP A 68 16.07 -12.93 -16.26
C ASP A 68 15.18 -13.49 -15.14
N GLY A 69 13.97 -13.93 -15.46
CA GLY A 69 12.99 -14.34 -14.45
C GLY A 69 12.28 -13.15 -13.80
N ARG A 70 11.66 -13.39 -12.64
CA ARG A 70 10.81 -12.40 -11.95
C ARG A 70 11.65 -11.30 -11.32
N VAL A 71 11.59 -10.09 -11.88
CA VAL A 71 12.09 -8.87 -11.23
C VAL A 71 11.10 -8.46 -10.15
N MET A 72 11.64 -8.08 -8.99
CA MET A 72 10.84 -7.63 -7.85
C MET A 72 11.00 -6.12 -7.70
N GLU A 73 9.91 -5.38 -7.87
CA GLU A 73 9.87 -3.94 -7.63
C GLU A 73 9.15 -3.65 -6.31
N ILE A 74 9.64 -2.68 -5.53
CA ILE A 74 8.95 -2.20 -4.34
C ILE A 74 8.25 -0.90 -4.70
N LEU A 75 6.93 -0.87 -4.57
CA LEU A 75 6.11 0.28 -4.92
C LEU A 75 5.32 0.77 -3.70
N LEU A 76 5.17 2.08 -3.59
CA LEU A 76 4.34 2.73 -2.59
C LEU A 76 3.17 3.44 -3.26
N GLY A 77 1.96 3.23 -2.74
CA GLY A 77 0.76 3.82 -3.30
C GLY A 77 -0.41 3.83 -2.33
N HIS A 78 -1.55 4.31 -2.83
CA HIS A 78 -2.82 4.22 -2.12
C HIS A 78 -3.54 2.93 -2.52
N LEU A 79 -4.04 2.21 -1.52
CA LEU A 79 -4.87 1.04 -1.72
C LEU A 79 -6.26 1.46 -2.21
N ASP A 80 -6.79 0.78 -3.22
CA ASP A 80 -8.16 1.00 -3.69
C ASP A 80 -8.81 -0.30 -4.16
N ARG A 81 -10.11 -0.25 -4.43
CA ARG A 81 -10.90 -1.37 -4.94
C ARG A 81 -11.61 -1.01 -6.23
N THR A 82 -11.49 -1.85 -7.24
CA THR A 82 -12.25 -1.69 -8.50
C THR A 82 -13.72 -2.04 -8.31
N ILE A 83 -14.57 -1.67 -9.28
CA ILE A 83 -15.99 -2.04 -9.31
C ILE A 83 -16.22 -3.56 -9.38
N THR A 84 -15.27 -4.29 -9.95
CA THR A 84 -15.25 -5.76 -10.03
C THR A 84 -14.76 -6.40 -8.73
N GLY A 85 -14.24 -5.59 -7.81
CA GLY A 85 -13.80 -6.00 -6.49
C GLY A 85 -12.32 -6.33 -6.39
N ASP A 86 -11.53 -6.12 -7.44
CA ASP A 86 -10.07 -6.30 -7.46
C ASP A 86 -9.41 -5.32 -6.49
N LEU A 87 -8.31 -5.74 -5.88
CA LEU A 87 -7.48 -4.89 -5.05
C LEU A 87 -6.38 -4.28 -5.90
N VAL A 88 -6.27 -2.96 -5.91
CA VAL A 88 -5.30 -2.23 -6.73
C VAL A 88 -4.47 -1.27 -5.88
N LEU A 89 -3.20 -1.11 -6.26
CA LEU A 89 -2.34 -0.03 -5.79
C LEU A 89 -2.39 1.10 -6.80
N LEU A 90 -2.74 2.31 -6.36
CA LEU A 90 -2.61 3.53 -7.15
C LEU A 90 -1.30 4.21 -6.80
N THR A 91 -0.32 4.15 -7.70
CA THR A 91 0.94 4.86 -7.51
C THR A 91 0.74 6.34 -7.79
N ARG A 92 1.47 7.20 -7.08
CA ARG A 92 1.44 8.64 -7.28
C ARG A 92 2.89 9.09 -7.41
N SER A 93 3.43 8.94 -8.61
CA SER A 93 4.78 9.33 -8.96
C SER A 93 4.79 10.19 -10.21
N SER A 94 5.71 11.16 -10.27
CA SER A 94 6.04 11.87 -11.51
C SER A 94 6.87 11.02 -12.48
N ASN A 95 7.47 9.92 -12.02
CA ASN A 95 8.23 9.00 -12.86
C ASN A 95 7.29 8.18 -13.77
N ARG A 96 7.30 8.51 -15.06
CA ARG A 96 6.44 7.87 -16.08
C ARG A 96 6.84 6.44 -16.44
N GLN A 97 8.01 5.98 -15.98
CA GLN A 97 8.43 4.58 -16.18
C GLN A 97 7.74 3.65 -15.17
N LEU A 98 7.25 4.17 -14.05
CA LEU A 98 6.53 3.39 -13.07
C LEU A 98 5.06 3.22 -13.48
N PRO A 99 4.46 2.05 -13.20
CA PRO A 99 3.05 1.81 -13.48
C PRO A 99 2.18 2.73 -12.62
N GLY A 100 1.24 3.45 -13.23
CA GLY A 100 0.29 4.33 -12.52
C GLY A 100 -0.67 3.57 -11.60
N ALA A 101 -0.90 2.29 -11.89
CA ALA A 101 -1.64 1.39 -11.03
C ALA A 101 -1.11 -0.05 -11.17
N VAL A 102 -1.17 -0.82 -10.08
CA VAL A 102 -0.79 -2.24 -10.04
C VAL A 102 -1.93 -3.03 -9.44
N THR A 103 -2.41 -4.05 -10.18
CA THR A 103 -3.36 -5.01 -9.63
C THR A 103 -2.64 -5.91 -8.64
N ILE A 104 -3.10 -5.93 -7.39
CA ILE A 104 -2.51 -6.76 -6.34
C ILE A 104 -3.13 -8.16 -6.41
N ARG A 105 -4.46 -8.20 -6.42
CA ARG A 105 -5.27 -9.41 -6.50
C ARG A 105 -6.45 -9.21 -7.44
N ARG A 106 -6.65 -10.17 -8.34
CA ARG A 106 -7.86 -10.24 -9.14
C ARG A 106 -9.03 -10.73 -8.29
N ALA A 107 -10.19 -10.14 -8.47
CA ALA A 107 -11.44 -10.65 -7.95
C ALA A 107 -11.58 -12.10 -8.43
N ILE A 108 -11.73 -13.02 -7.48
CA ILE A 108 -12.09 -14.40 -7.81
C ILE A 108 -13.43 -14.31 -8.53
N ALA A 109 -13.45 -14.61 -9.83
CA ALA A 109 -14.69 -14.80 -10.55
C ALA A 109 -15.41 -15.92 -9.81
N PRO A 110 -16.57 -15.65 -9.18
CA PRO A 110 -17.32 -16.73 -8.56
C PRO A 110 -17.65 -17.70 -9.68
N ASP A 111 -17.38 -18.98 -9.43
CA ASP A 111 -17.61 -20.06 -10.38
C ASP A 111 -18.94 -19.87 -11.11
N ASN A 112 -18.92 -20.18 -12.40
CA ASN A 112 -19.97 -19.96 -13.40
C ASN A 112 -21.28 -20.73 -13.12
N SER A 113 -21.63 -21.00 -11.86
CA SER A 113 -22.95 -21.42 -11.46
C SER A 113 -23.89 -20.22 -11.57
N LEU A 114 -24.78 -20.27 -12.56
CA LEU A 114 -26.02 -19.51 -12.67
C LEU A 114 -26.93 -19.76 -11.45
N ARG A 115 -26.52 -19.32 -10.27
CA ARG A 115 -27.37 -19.28 -9.07
C ARG A 115 -27.14 -17.96 -8.33
N ASP A 116 -28.24 -17.27 -8.19
CA ASP A 116 -28.50 -16.10 -7.34
C ASP A 116 -27.96 -14.75 -7.81
N SER A 117 -28.53 -14.32 -8.94
CA SER A 117 -28.63 -12.94 -9.41
C SER A 117 -29.38 -11.97 -8.48
N GLN A 118 -29.52 -12.26 -7.17
CA GLN A 118 -30.35 -11.44 -6.27
C GLN A 118 -29.78 -11.15 -4.87
N VAL A 119 -28.50 -11.48 -4.56
CA VAL A 119 -27.92 -11.17 -3.23
C VAL A 119 -26.80 -10.09 -3.27
N ARG A 120 -26.34 -9.62 -4.43
CA ARG A 120 -25.17 -8.70 -4.52
C ARG A 120 -25.46 -7.19 -4.41
N PHE A 121 -26.60 -6.81 -3.82
CA PHE A 121 -26.89 -5.42 -3.46
C PHE A 121 -27.09 -5.23 -1.95
N GLY A 122 -26.56 -6.16 -1.13
CA GLY A 122 -26.55 -6.05 0.32
C GLY A 122 -25.25 -5.43 0.82
N HIS A 123 -25.31 -4.18 1.26
CA HIS A 123 -24.39 -3.50 2.17
C HIS A 123 -22.89 -3.82 2.04
N PHE A 124 -22.14 -2.87 1.45
CA PHE A 124 -20.68 -2.69 1.63
C PHE A 124 -20.31 -2.34 3.10
N ALA A 125 -20.86 -3.04 4.08
CA ALA A 125 -20.68 -2.79 5.51
C ALA A 125 -19.57 -3.63 6.15
N ASP A 126 -18.78 -4.35 5.35
CA ASP A 126 -17.47 -4.88 5.78
C ASP A 126 -16.40 -4.06 5.04
N THR A 127 -16.16 -2.84 5.53
CA THR A 127 -15.35 -1.78 4.88
C THR A 127 -13.84 -2.04 4.92
N GLY A 128 -13.44 -3.22 5.39
CA GLY A 128 -12.06 -3.61 5.62
C GLY A 128 -11.67 -4.84 4.82
N PHE A 129 -10.48 -4.80 4.23
CA PHE A 129 -9.86 -5.98 3.63
C PHE A 129 -9.36 -6.90 4.75
N LYS A 130 -9.79 -8.17 4.73
CA LYS A 130 -9.29 -9.23 5.60
C LYS A 130 -8.73 -10.33 4.69
N ASP A 131 -7.61 -10.91 5.10
CA ASP A 131 -6.70 -11.78 4.32
C ASP A 131 -5.79 -11.06 3.29
N PHE A 132 -4.54 -10.84 3.72
CA PHE A 132 -3.46 -10.23 2.93
C PHE A 132 -2.41 -11.25 2.47
N LYS A 133 -2.68 -12.54 2.68
CA LYS A 133 -1.75 -13.60 2.29
C LYS A 133 -1.67 -13.65 0.78
N THR A 134 -0.48 -13.47 0.22
CA THR A 134 -0.23 -13.64 -1.21
C THR A 134 -0.51 -15.07 -1.64
N GLU A 135 -1.23 -15.22 -2.75
CA GLU A 135 -1.54 -16.50 -3.37
C GLU A 135 -0.63 -16.76 -4.58
N PRO A 136 -0.39 -18.03 -4.95
CA PRO A 136 0.29 -18.36 -6.19
C PRO A 136 -0.45 -17.78 -7.40
N GLY A 137 0.17 -16.83 -8.10
CA GLY A 137 -0.42 -16.14 -9.24
C GLY A 137 -0.84 -14.69 -8.98
N ASP A 138 -0.79 -14.22 -7.71
CA ASP A 138 -0.91 -12.80 -7.41
C ASP A 138 0.23 -12.02 -8.10
N GLN A 139 -0.09 -10.83 -8.62
CA GLN A 139 0.88 -9.96 -9.30
C GLN A 139 1.66 -9.09 -8.31
N ALA A 140 1.17 -8.92 -7.09
CA ALA A 140 1.88 -8.24 -6.02
C ALA A 140 1.54 -8.80 -4.63
N GLU A 141 2.45 -8.56 -3.70
CA GLU A 141 2.30 -8.84 -2.27
C GLU A 141 2.26 -7.53 -1.50
N ILE A 142 1.29 -7.34 -0.60
CA ILE A 142 1.30 -6.19 0.30
C ILE A 142 2.29 -6.48 1.43
N MET A 143 3.32 -5.66 1.54
CA MET A 143 4.34 -5.78 2.60
C MET A 143 3.86 -5.17 3.92
N GLY A 144 3.07 -4.10 3.84
CA GLY A 144 2.51 -3.43 5.02
C GLY A 144 1.80 -2.11 4.73
N VAL A 145 1.35 -1.48 5.81
CA VAL A 145 0.66 -0.17 5.80
C VAL A 145 1.56 0.88 6.45
N VAL A 146 1.67 2.06 5.84
CA VAL A 146 2.44 3.17 6.41
C VAL A 146 1.74 3.67 7.66
N ALA A 147 2.35 3.43 8.83
CA ALA A 147 1.82 3.85 10.12
C ALA A 147 2.27 5.27 10.50
N MET A 148 3.43 5.69 10.00
CA MET A 148 3.98 7.02 10.21
C MET A 148 4.95 7.34 9.06
N ALA A 149 5.14 8.63 8.80
CA ALA A 149 6.23 9.11 7.95
C ALA A 149 6.91 10.29 8.63
N ILE A 150 8.23 10.36 8.50
CA ILE A 150 9.09 11.47 8.88
C ILE A 150 9.60 12.03 7.57
N GLN A 151 9.19 13.24 7.23
CA GLN A 151 9.59 13.91 6.00
C GLN A 151 10.79 14.82 6.31
N PRO A 152 11.71 15.02 5.35
CA PRO A 152 12.77 16.01 5.50
C PRO A 152 12.16 17.41 5.62
N ASP A 153 12.77 18.27 6.44
CA ASP A 153 12.42 19.68 6.49
C ASP A 153 12.75 20.30 5.13
N ILE A 154 11.71 20.66 4.37
CA ILE A 154 11.89 21.45 3.16
C ILE A 154 12.12 22.87 3.65
N ALA A 155 13.38 23.29 3.77
CA ALA A 155 13.72 24.68 3.91
C ALA A 155 13.22 25.40 2.65
N VAL A 156 12.12 26.14 2.78
CA VAL A 156 11.58 27.04 1.75
C VAL A 156 12.30 28.39 1.82
#